data_AF-A0A7C6LTJ5-F1
#
_entry.id   AF-A0A7C6LTJ5-F1
#
_cell.length_a   1.000
_cell.length_b   1.000
_cell.length_c   1.000
_cell.angle_alpha   90.00
_cell.angle_beta   90.00
_cell.angle_gamma   90.00
#
_symmetry.space_group_name_H-M   'P 1'
#
loop_
_entity.id
_entity.type
_entity.pdbx_description
1 polymer ?
#
loop_
_entity_poly.entity_id
_entity_poly.type
_entity_poly.pdbx_seq_one_letter_code
_entity_poly.pdbx_strand_id
1 'polypeptide(L)' 'TIEPMLNLGTHEWEMWDDGWTVVTKDRRRSAQFEHTILVTDTGSEILTVAD' A
#
# COMPACT_ATOMS: atom_id res chain seq x y z
N THR A 1 9.46 -0.94 4.64
CA THR A 1 8.67 0.01 3.82
C THR A 1 7.50 0.50 4.66
N ILE A 2 6.92 1.62 4.28
CA ILE A 2 5.57 2.01 4.72
C ILE A 2 4.75 2.13 3.43
N GLU A 3 3.74 1.28 3.28
CA GLU A 3 3.03 1.03 2.00
C GLU A 3 1.50 0.92 2.14
N PRO A 4 0.83 1.90 2.77
CA PRO A 4 -0.59 1.80 3.07
C PRO A 4 -1.47 1.73 1.82
N MET A 5 -2.40 0.78 1.83
CA MET A 5 -3.53 0.69 0.89
C MET A 5 -4.79 1.22 1.57
N LEU A 6 -5.46 2.19 0.95
CA LEU A 6 -6.71 2.78 1.44
C LEU A 6 -7.85 2.49 0.47
N ASN A 7 -8.96 1.96 1.02
CA ASN A 7 -10.14 1.60 0.26
C ASN A 7 -11.26 2.61 0.51
N LEU A 8 -12.00 2.99 -0.54
CA LEU A 8 -13.15 3.89 -0.41
C LEU A 8 -14.34 3.26 0.33
N GLY A 9 -14.37 1.93 0.44
CA GLY A 9 -15.42 1.19 1.13
C GLY A 9 -14.87 0.26 2.20
N THR A 10 -14.92 -1.04 1.97
CA THR A 10 -14.52 -2.04 2.97
C THR A 10 -13.03 -2.42 2.90
N HIS A 11 -12.50 -2.95 4.02
CA HIS A 11 -11.19 -3.59 4.07
C HIS A 11 -11.24 -5.07 3.65
N GLU A 12 -12.44 -5.65 3.49
CA GLU A 12 -12.58 -7.02 3.02
C GLU A 12 -12.10 -7.17 1.56
N TRP A 13 -11.42 -8.29 1.28
CA TRP A 13 -10.79 -8.56 -0.01
C TRP A 13 -11.06 -9.99 -0.50
N GLU A 14 -10.77 -10.22 -1.78
CA GLU A 14 -10.69 -11.53 -2.42
C GLU A 14 -9.56 -11.56 -3.45
N MET A 15 -9.09 -12.74 -3.83
CA MET A 15 -8.04 -12.94 -4.82
C MET A 15 -8.66 -13.52 -6.10
N TRP A 16 -8.23 -13.03 -7.26
CA TRP A 16 -8.65 -13.61 -8.54
C TRP A 16 -7.96 -14.95 -8.83
N ASP A 17 -8.50 -15.68 -9.80
CA ASP A 17 -8.02 -17.02 -10.19
C ASP A 17 -6.59 -17.01 -10.77
N ASP A 18 -6.03 -15.83 -11.05
CA ASP A 18 -4.63 -15.66 -11.46
C ASP A 18 -3.63 -15.89 -10.30
N GLY A 19 -4.11 -15.95 -9.06
CA GLY A 19 -3.30 -16.18 -7.86
C GLY A 19 -2.51 -14.96 -7.40
N TRP A 20 -2.77 -13.77 -7.95
CA TRP A 20 -2.01 -12.55 -7.67
C TRP A 20 -2.88 -11.32 -7.44
N THR A 21 -3.92 -11.12 -8.24
CA THR A 21 -4.70 -9.88 -8.21
C THR A 21 -5.62 -9.88 -6.99
N VAL A 22 -5.31 -9.02 -6.02
CA VAL A 22 -6.16 -8.77 -4.84
C VAL A 22 -7.09 -7.59 -5.14
N VAL A 23 -8.38 -7.78 -4.89
CA VAL A 23 -9.40 -6.74 -5.05
C VAL A 23 -10.24 -6.62 -3.78
N THR A 24 -10.82 -5.44 -3.53
CA THR A 24 -11.80 -5.29 -2.45
C THR A 24 -13.06 -6.09 -2.79
N LYS A 25 -13.71 -6.71 -1.81
CA LYS A 25 -14.95 -7.47 -2.06
C LYS A 25 -16.09 -6.61 -2.61
N ASP A 26 -16.09 -5.31 -2.27
CA ASP A 26 -17.07 -4.35 -2.78
C ASP A 26 -16.69 -3.73 -4.14
N ARG A 27 -15.52 -4.08 -4.68
CA ARG A 27 -14.95 -3.63 -5.96
C ARG A 27 -14.86 -2.10 -6.11
N ARG A 28 -14.88 -1.35 -5.00
CA ARG A 28 -14.67 0.11 -5.00
C ARG A 28 -13.18 0.43 -5.19
N ARG A 29 -12.90 1.69 -5.47
CA ARG A 29 -11.52 2.16 -5.71
C ARG A 29 -10.66 1.96 -4.45
N SER A 30 -9.43 1.55 -4.70
CA SER A 30 -8.33 1.51 -3.74
C SER A 30 -7.18 2.38 -4.26
N ALA A 31 -6.38 2.93 -3.36
CA ALA A 31 -5.17 3.68 -3.68
C ALA A 31 -4.05 3.26 -2.72
N GLN A 32 -2.81 3.26 -3.23
CA GLN A 32 -1.62 2.92 -2.46
C GLN A 32 -0.54 3.97 -2.69
N PHE A 33 0.24 4.23 -1.64
CA PHE A 33 1.53 4.93 -1.72
C PHE A 33 2.55 4.11 -0.96
N GLU A 34 3.82 4.21 -1.34
CA GLU A 34 4.90 3.49 -0.69
C GLU A 34 6.18 4.33 -0.62
N HIS A 35 6.86 4.23 0.52
CA HIS A 35 8.26 4.62 0.64
C HIS A 35 9.11 3.55 1.32
N THR A 36 10.34 3.44 0.86
CA THR A 36 11.43 2.81 1.60
C THR A 36 12.06 3.84 2.55
N ILE A 37 12.16 3.46 3.82
CA ILE A 37 12.62 4.34 4.91
C ILE A 37 13.82 3.70 5.59
N LEU A 38 14.88 4.48 5.77
CA LEU A 38 16.04 4.13 6.59
C LEU A 38 15.87 4.76 7.99
N VAL A 39 15.90 3.96 9.05
CA VAL A 39 15.92 4.46 10.43
C VAL A 39 17.34 4.92 10.76
N THR A 40 17.48 6.10 11.35
CA THR A 40 18.75 6.69 11.79
C THR A 40 18.74 6.90 13.30
N ASP A 41 19.89 7.25 13.88
CA ASP A 41 20.03 7.45 15.34
C ASP A 41 19.07 8.49 15.92
N THR A 42 18.61 9.45 15.10
CA THR A 42 17.77 10.58 15.53
C THR A 42 16.45 10.70 14.78
N GLY A 43 16.15 9.79 13.84
CA GLY A 43 14.93 9.87 13.03
C GLY A 43 14.89 8.88 11.87
N SER A 44 14.51 9.37 10.68
CA SER A 44 14.38 8.55 9.49
C SER A 44 14.65 9.31 8.20
N GLU A 45 15.20 8.63 7.20
CA GLU A 45 15.43 9.14 5.85
C GLU A 45 14.51 8.43 4.84
N ILE A 46 13.91 9.21 3.93
CA ILE A 46 13.04 8.69 2.86
C ILE A 46 13.90 8.46 1.62
N LEU A 47 14.25 7.19 1.34
CA LEU A 47 15.17 6.83 0.26
C LEU A 47 14.56 6.92 -1.15
N THR A 48 13.25 7.17 -1.25
CA THR A 48 12.46 7.02 -2.49
C THR A 48 11.52 8.20 -2.74
N VAL A 49 11.82 9.36 -2.14
CA VAL A 49 11.09 10.60 -2.42
C VAL A 49 11.37 11.05 -3.87
N ALA A 50 10.37 11.61 -4.55
CA ALA A 50 10.56 12.16 -5.90
C ALA A 50 11.33 13.50 -5.85
N ASP A 51 12.04 13.80 -6.94
CA ASP A 51 12.70 15.10 -7.16
C ASP A 51 11.70 16.24 -7.43
#